data_AF-A0AAN7C6C0-F1
#
_entry.id   AF-A0AAN7C6C0-F1
#
_cell.length_a   1.000
_cell.length_b   1.000
_cell.length_c   1.000
_cell.angle_alpha   90.00
_cell.angle_beta   90.00
_cell.angle_gamma   90.00
#
_symmetry.space_group_name_H-M   'P 1'
#
loop_
_entity.id
_entity.type
_entity.pdbx_description
1 polymer ?
#
loop_
_entity_poly.entity_id
_entity_poly.type
_entity_poly.pdbx_seq_one_letter_code
_entity_poly.pdbx_strand_id
1 'polypeptide(L)'
;MLSRKSSILIAIATVSILVLLYTSRIGSWSGLDEPYYLHDPHKSHHAPQEPIDGACQCNNTEAHPHSPPPPPPPPIVPPKPLADPACEGFPDTSNVLLVMKTGASEAFARVPTQLVTMLRCLPDFLIFSDMDQNIGGAEIHDSLSTVLEEAQKDNSDFDLYRRQKWCLVDQENCNKLGNPAREGWNLDKYKNVHIAEKAYQMRPNYDWYLFVDADTYVLWPNLMQWLKKLDPTKKLYLGSVTLINNFSFGHGGSGYIVSKAAMDEFVGKNPGVANEFDMRAKGECCGDYIFALALKNKTEVGVQQMWPTINGEKPATLPFGPSHWCHPIVTMHHMNAEEINTFWHFERRKQRALAESGQASPRPLVLKDIFDEFLAPHLNATREDWDNLADNRFYLDLDDPARKWEDWQVKRMKKADEYNEYEKKAHLSFDDCGAACRSLPPDECFRYKYHNGACSISNSFIMGKPVKRENKDADRVMSGWDVEKIHAWIQKQGSCDKIKWPDVKV
;
A
#
# COMPACT_ATOMS: atom_id res chain seq x y z
N MET A 1 -69.02 2.63 35.38
CA MET A 1 -68.84 2.76 33.91
C MET A 1 -67.57 3.56 33.68
N LEU A 2 -66.48 2.90 33.31
CA LEU A 2 -65.21 3.56 32.99
C LEU A 2 -65.35 4.27 31.64
N SER A 3 -64.95 5.55 31.59
CA SER A 3 -64.99 6.38 30.39
C SER A 3 -64.18 5.74 29.26
N ARG A 4 -64.66 5.90 28.01
CA ARG A 4 -64.04 5.37 26.79
C ARG A 4 -62.56 5.76 26.67
N LYS A 5 -62.13 6.87 27.27
CA LYS A 5 -60.72 7.30 27.35
C LYS A 5 -59.90 6.51 28.40
N SER A 6 -60.52 6.15 29.54
CA SER A 6 -59.89 5.32 30.57
C SER A 6 -59.74 3.86 30.12
N SER A 7 -60.69 3.35 29.33
CA SER A 7 -60.59 1.99 28.75
C SER A 7 -59.48 1.88 27.71
N ILE A 8 -59.23 2.95 26.94
CA ILE A 8 -58.13 3.00 25.96
C ILE A 8 -56.78 3.11 26.67
N LEU A 9 -56.66 3.90 27.73
CA LEU A 9 -55.42 4.00 28.51
C LEU A 9 -55.07 2.69 29.22
N ILE A 10 -56.08 1.98 29.76
CA ILE A 10 -55.88 0.67 30.38
C ILE A 10 -55.52 -0.38 29.31
N ALA A 11 -56.13 -0.33 28.12
CA ALA A 11 -55.78 -1.20 26.99
C ALA A 11 -54.35 -0.96 26.49
N ILE A 12 -53.91 0.30 26.39
CA ILE A 12 -52.54 0.64 25.99
C ILE A 12 -51.53 0.21 27.07
N ALA A 13 -51.82 0.45 28.35
CA ALA A 13 -50.94 0.03 29.44
C ALA A 13 -50.84 -1.50 29.55
N THR A 14 -51.94 -2.23 29.34
CA THR A 14 -51.94 -3.70 29.35
C THR A 14 -51.23 -4.29 28.13
N VAL A 15 -51.38 -3.69 26.94
CA VAL A 15 -50.62 -4.09 25.75
C VAL A 15 -49.13 -3.80 25.92
N SER A 16 -48.73 -2.66 26.48
CA SER A 16 -47.33 -2.33 26.73
C SER A 16 -46.68 -3.24 27.78
N ILE A 17 -47.41 -3.61 28.83
CA ILE A 17 -46.93 -4.56 29.85
C ILE A 17 -46.86 -5.98 29.27
N LEU A 18 -47.81 -6.39 28.43
CA LEU A 18 -47.75 -7.68 27.73
C LEU A 18 -46.62 -7.72 26.70
N VAL A 19 -46.32 -6.62 26.00
CA VAL A 19 -45.16 -6.51 25.10
C VAL A 19 -43.86 -6.57 25.89
N LEU A 20 -43.74 -5.90 27.05
CA LEU A 20 -42.58 -5.98 27.94
C LEU A 20 -42.40 -7.38 28.58
N LEU A 21 -43.49 -8.10 28.87
CA LEU A 21 -43.45 -9.47 29.37
C LEU A 21 -43.20 -10.50 28.27
N TYR A 22 -43.57 -10.20 27.03
CA TYR A 22 -43.27 -11.02 25.85
C TYR A 22 -41.82 -10.82 25.38
N THR A 23 -41.28 -9.60 25.44
CA THR A 23 -39.87 -9.33 25.14
C THR A 23 -38.92 -9.80 26.24
N SER A 24 -39.38 -9.95 27.49
CA SER A 24 -38.58 -10.54 28.57
C SER A 24 -38.66 -12.08 28.67
N ARG A 25 -39.52 -12.74 27.89
CA ARG A 25 -39.62 -14.21 27.81
C ARG A 25 -39.22 -14.82 26.47
N ILE A 26 -38.90 -14.01 25.46
CA ILE A 26 -38.19 -14.43 24.25
C ILE A 26 -36.74 -13.98 24.38
N GLY A 27 -35.94 -14.81 25.05
CA GLY A 27 -34.50 -14.69 25.02
C GLY A 27 -33.94 -15.07 23.64
N SER A 28 -32.84 -14.41 23.28
CA SER A 28 -31.93 -14.68 22.16
C SER A 28 -32.29 -14.13 20.77
N TRP A 29 -32.28 -12.79 20.61
CA TRP A 29 -31.84 -12.13 19.37
C TRP A 29 -30.86 -11.00 19.74
N SER A 30 -29.67 -11.39 20.20
CA SER A 30 -28.48 -10.55 20.33
C SER A 30 -27.59 -10.82 19.12
N GLY A 31 -27.66 -9.94 18.12
CA GLY A 31 -26.80 -9.98 16.95
C GLY A 31 -25.94 -8.74 16.92
N LEU A 32 -24.63 -8.94 17.05
CA LEU A 32 -23.53 -7.98 16.82
C LEU A 32 -23.21 -7.04 17.99
N ASP A 33 -22.86 -7.61 19.14
CA ASP A 33 -21.85 -7.07 20.05
C ASP A 33 -21.46 -8.17 21.07
N GLU A 34 -20.47 -8.98 20.70
CA GLU A 34 -19.42 -9.52 21.58
C GLU A 34 -18.49 -10.40 20.73
N PRO A 35 -17.16 -10.19 20.77
CA PRO A 35 -16.24 -11.07 20.11
C PRO A 35 -16.29 -12.42 20.83
N TYR A 36 -16.29 -13.50 20.04
CA TYR A 36 -15.95 -14.82 20.56
C TYR A 36 -14.61 -14.72 21.29
N TYR A 37 -14.67 -14.64 22.62
CA TYR A 37 -13.59 -15.09 23.49
C TYR A 37 -13.41 -16.58 23.20
N LEU A 38 -12.62 -16.90 22.20
CA LEU A 38 -11.90 -18.16 22.19
C LEU A 38 -10.95 -18.08 23.39
N HIS A 39 -11.33 -18.80 24.44
CA HIS A 39 -10.43 -19.07 25.54
C HIS A 39 -9.20 -19.74 24.94
N ASP A 40 -8.11 -18.98 24.79
CA ASP A 40 -6.83 -19.50 24.35
C ASP A 40 -6.40 -20.61 25.34
N PRO A 41 -6.33 -21.88 24.91
CA PRO A 41 -5.89 -22.97 25.78
C PRO A 41 -4.39 -22.93 26.05
N HIS A 42 -3.65 -21.93 25.53
CA HIS A 42 -2.22 -21.78 25.66
C HIS A 42 -1.79 -20.48 26.37
N LYS A 43 -2.51 -20.09 27.44
CA LYS A 43 -1.96 -19.22 28.49
C LYS A 43 -0.80 -19.93 29.21
N SER A 44 0.37 -20.02 28.56
CA SER A 44 1.62 -20.26 29.28
C SER A 44 1.99 -18.95 29.99
N HIS A 45 1.71 -18.87 31.28
CA HIS A 45 2.04 -17.72 32.14
C HIS A 45 3.55 -17.53 32.41
N HIS A 46 4.44 -18.15 31.65
CA HIS A 46 5.88 -18.06 31.86
C HIS A 46 6.62 -18.12 30.52
N ALA A 47 7.10 -16.96 30.05
CA ALA A 47 8.27 -16.92 29.19
C ALA A 47 9.51 -16.91 30.11
N PRO A 48 10.42 -17.88 30.04
CA PRO A 48 11.71 -17.75 30.70
C PRO A 48 12.59 -16.80 29.86
N GLN A 49 12.87 -15.62 30.41
CA GLN A 49 14.09 -14.90 30.09
C GLN A 49 15.21 -15.46 30.97
N GLU A 50 16.24 -16.07 30.38
CA GLU A 50 17.63 -15.94 30.82
C GLU A 50 18.60 -16.59 29.80
N PRO A 51 19.84 -16.09 29.68
CA PRO A 51 20.82 -16.54 28.69
C PRO A 51 21.55 -17.80 29.18
N ILE A 52 21.62 -18.83 28.32
CA ILE A 52 22.43 -20.02 28.58
C ILE A 52 23.85 -19.75 28.09
N ASP A 53 24.73 -19.29 29.00
CA ASP A 53 26.17 -19.44 28.87
C ASP A 53 26.52 -20.93 29.02
N GLY A 54 26.81 -21.58 27.90
CA GLY A 54 27.14 -23.00 27.82
C GLY A 54 28.40 -23.23 27.00
N ALA A 55 29.56 -22.86 27.55
CA ALA A 55 30.86 -23.21 26.99
C ALA A 55 31.04 -24.74 26.97
N CYS A 56 31.00 -25.35 25.78
CA CYS A 56 31.44 -26.72 25.59
C CYS A 56 32.97 -26.75 25.45
N GLN A 57 33.66 -27.14 26.53
CA GLN A 57 35.05 -27.56 26.49
C GLN A 57 35.15 -28.96 25.86
N CYS A 58 35.85 -29.09 24.74
CA CYS A 58 36.30 -30.37 24.21
C CYS A 58 37.79 -30.54 24.52
N ASN A 59 38.11 -31.52 25.35
CA ASN A 59 39.48 -31.90 25.68
C ASN A 59 40.17 -32.60 24.50
N ASN A 60 41.45 -32.27 24.36
CA ASN A 60 42.41 -32.81 23.40
C ASN A 60 42.56 -34.34 23.48
N THR A 61 42.71 -34.97 22.32
CA THR A 61 43.49 -36.21 22.18
C THR A 61 44.55 -36.01 21.10
N GLU A 62 45.77 -36.39 21.44
CA GLU A 62 46.99 -36.21 20.66
C GLU A 62 46.99 -37.06 19.38
N ALA A 63 47.39 -36.47 18.26
CA ALA A 63 47.72 -37.17 17.03
C ALA A 63 49.11 -36.73 16.54
N HIS A 64 49.97 -37.71 16.27
CA HIS A 64 51.35 -37.54 15.81
C HIS A 64 51.46 -36.88 14.41
N PRO A 65 52.58 -36.20 14.11
CA PRO A 65 52.69 -35.35 12.94
C PRO A 65 53.16 -36.13 11.70
N HIS A 66 52.35 -36.11 10.64
CA HIS A 66 52.81 -36.37 9.27
C HIS A 66 52.63 -35.10 8.44
N SER A 67 53.72 -34.60 7.86
CA SER A 67 53.75 -33.41 7.03
C SER A 67 52.99 -33.64 5.72
N PRO A 68 51.98 -32.81 5.36
CA PRO A 68 51.31 -32.92 4.08
C PRO A 68 52.17 -32.32 2.95
N PRO A 69 52.03 -32.82 1.70
CA PRO A 69 52.73 -32.27 0.55
C PRO A 69 52.26 -30.84 0.22
N PRO A 70 53.10 -30.03 -0.44
CA PRO A 70 52.77 -28.64 -0.74
C PRO A 70 51.53 -28.54 -1.65
N PRO A 71 50.65 -27.55 -1.40
CA PRO A 71 49.44 -27.37 -2.19
C PRO A 71 49.79 -26.95 -3.64
N PRO A 72 48.98 -27.38 -4.63
CA PRO A 72 49.12 -26.89 -6.00
C PRO A 72 48.91 -25.37 -6.07
N PRO A 73 49.54 -24.69 -7.05
CA PRO A 73 49.35 -23.26 -7.23
C PRO A 73 47.87 -22.95 -7.46
N PRO A 74 47.34 -21.86 -6.86
CA PRO A 74 45.94 -21.52 -6.97
C PRO A 74 45.57 -21.30 -8.45
N PRO A 75 44.37 -21.74 -8.88
CA PRO A 75 43.85 -21.40 -10.20
C PRO A 75 43.91 -19.88 -10.36
N ILE A 76 44.33 -19.41 -11.54
CA ILE A 76 44.20 -18.00 -11.90
C ILE A 76 42.70 -17.73 -12.04
N VAL A 77 42.08 -17.32 -10.93
CA VAL A 77 40.70 -16.85 -10.89
C VAL A 77 40.71 -15.48 -11.56
N PRO A 78 39.97 -15.26 -12.67
CA PRO A 78 39.83 -13.93 -13.23
C PRO A 78 39.33 -12.99 -12.11
N PRO A 79 39.85 -11.76 -12.01
CA PRO A 79 39.48 -10.86 -10.93
C PRO A 79 37.95 -10.72 -10.90
N LYS A 80 37.35 -11.08 -9.76
CA LYS A 80 35.95 -10.75 -9.48
C LYS A 80 35.79 -9.24 -9.72
N PRO A 81 34.78 -8.78 -10.48
CA PRO A 81 34.46 -7.37 -10.53
C PRO A 81 34.32 -6.81 -9.11
N LEU A 82 34.98 -5.67 -8.84
CA LEU A 82 34.93 -4.97 -7.54
C LEU A 82 33.52 -4.48 -7.18
N ALA A 83 32.58 -4.47 -8.13
CA ALA A 83 31.19 -4.08 -7.98
C ALA A 83 30.26 -5.10 -8.65
N ASP A 84 29.09 -5.33 -8.07
CA ASP A 84 28.05 -6.20 -8.67
C ASP A 84 27.62 -5.64 -10.04
N PRO A 85 27.77 -6.38 -11.15
CA PRO A 85 27.31 -5.94 -12.47
C PRO A 85 25.80 -5.61 -12.53
N ALA A 86 24.99 -6.15 -11.61
CA ALA A 86 23.59 -5.78 -11.49
C ALA A 86 23.38 -4.33 -11.01
N CYS A 87 24.38 -3.75 -10.35
CA CYS A 87 24.36 -2.39 -9.80
C CYS A 87 25.06 -1.35 -10.68
N GLU A 88 25.52 -1.73 -11.87
CA GLU A 88 26.07 -0.79 -12.83
C GLU A 88 25.01 0.28 -13.21
N GLY A 89 25.41 1.55 -13.17
CA GLY A 89 24.52 2.69 -13.44
C GLY A 89 23.45 2.93 -12.38
N PHE A 90 23.52 2.27 -11.21
CA PHE A 90 22.69 2.62 -10.07
C PHE A 90 23.10 4.00 -9.53
N PRO A 91 22.14 4.91 -9.20
CA PRO A 91 22.48 6.24 -8.72
C PRO A 91 23.13 6.18 -7.33
N ASP A 92 23.89 7.21 -6.98
CA ASP A 92 24.32 7.42 -5.61
C ASP A 92 23.09 7.73 -4.73
N THR A 93 22.88 6.92 -3.69
CA THR A 93 21.77 7.02 -2.73
C THR A 93 22.26 7.31 -1.31
N SER A 94 23.53 7.69 -1.12
CA SER A 94 24.14 7.84 0.22
C SER A 94 23.43 8.81 1.15
N ASN A 95 22.65 9.76 0.60
CA ASN A 95 21.96 10.79 1.36
C ASN A 95 20.50 10.42 1.69
N VAL A 96 20.03 9.25 1.27
CA VAL A 96 18.67 8.78 1.52
C VAL A 96 18.69 7.48 2.32
N LEU A 97 18.06 7.48 3.49
CA LEU A 97 17.80 6.26 4.24
C LEU A 97 16.45 5.71 3.81
N LEU A 98 16.43 4.50 3.25
CA LEU A 98 15.19 3.76 3.08
C LEU A 98 14.85 3.04 4.39
N VAL A 99 13.62 3.27 4.86
CA VAL A 99 13.01 2.62 6.02
C VAL A 99 11.81 1.81 5.54
N MET A 100 12.00 0.50 5.39
CA MET A 100 10.98 -0.44 4.92
C MET A 100 10.11 -0.92 6.09
N LYS A 101 8.81 -1.01 5.86
CA LYS A 101 7.81 -1.47 6.83
C LYS A 101 7.14 -2.75 6.32
N THR A 102 6.93 -3.73 7.19
CA THR A 102 6.21 -4.98 6.86
C THR A 102 5.60 -5.61 8.10
N GLY A 103 4.67 -6.55 7.98
CA GLY A 103 4.24 -7.42 9.09
C GLY A 103 5.02 -8.74 9.12
N ALA A 104 5.28 -9.31 10.30
CA ALA A 104 6.01 -10.58 10.39
C ALA A 104 5.22 -11.72 9.71
N SER A 105 3.90 -11.55 9.63
CA SER A 105 2.97 -12.44 8.94
C SER A 105 3.14 -12.48 7.42
N GLU A 106 3.81 -11.50 6.81
CA GLU A 106 4.04 -11.43 5.36
C GLU A 106 5.51 -11.18 4.98
N ALA A 107 6.40 -10.97 5.96
CA ALA A 107 7.80 -10.61 5.72
C ALA A 107 8.51 -11.58 4.76
N PHE A 108 8.32 -12.90 4.93
CA PHE A 108 8.90 -13.91 4.03
C PHE A 108 8.34 -13.88 2.60
N ALA A 109 7.12 -13.39 2.39
CA ALA A 109 6.52 -13.25 1.07
C ALA A 109 6.96 -11.97 0.34
N ARG A 110 7.43 -10.95 1.08
CA ARG A 110 7.72 -9.61 0.56
C ARG A 110 9.20 -9.27 0.54
N VAL A 111 9.88 -9.41 1.68
CA VAL A 111 11.26 -8.94 1.90
C VAL A 111 12.29 -9.59 0.97
N PRO A 112 12.28 -10.93 0.72
CA PRO A 112 13.30 -11.54 -0.14
C PRO A 112 13.38 -10.93 -1.54
N THR A 113 12.24 -10.63 -2.13
CA THR A 113 12.18 -10.01 -3.47
C THR A 113 12.78 -8.61 -3.45
N GLN A 114 12.53 -7.83 -2.39
CA GLN A 114 13.10 -6.50 -2.23
C GLN A 114 14.64 -6.54 -2.12
N LEU A 115 15.17 -7.48 -1.34
CA LEU A 115 16.61 -7.69 -1.16
C LEU A 115 17.34 -8.00 -2.46
N VAL A 116 16.74 -8.82 -3.34
CA VAL A 116 17.37 -9.20 -4.61
C VAL A 116 17.09 -8.22 -5.75
N THR A 117 16.23 -7.21 -5.54
CA THR A 117 15.85 -6.20 -6.55
C THR A 117 16.24 -4.78 -6.11
N MET A 118 15.30 -3.96 -5.64
CA MET A 118 15.50 -2.52 -5.42
C MET A 118 16.32 -2.17 -4.18
N LEU A 119 16.55 -3.11 -3.25
CA LEU A 119 17.45 -2.92 -2.12
C LEU A 119 18.89 -3.39 -2.41
N ARG A 120 19.07 -4.24 -3.44
CA ARG A 120 20.34 -4.94 -3.74
C ARG A 120 21.55 -4.01 -3.84
N CYS A 121 21.34 -2.82 -4.38
CA CYS A 121 22.40 -1.85 -4.66
C CYS A 121 22.48 -0.71 -3.66
N LEU A 122 21.64 -0.73 -2.62
CA LEU A 122 21.67 0.30 -1.58
C LEU A 122 22.84 0.05 -0.63
N PRO A 123 23.58 1.11 -0.25
CA PRO A 123 24.67 0.98 0.71
C PRO A 123 24.16 0.76 2.14
N ASP A 124 22.95 1.24 2.46
CA ASP A 124 22.34 1.16 3.78
C ASP A 124 20.80 1.27 3.66
N PHE A 125 20.10 0.56 4.52
CA PHE A 125 18.64 0.57 4.66
C PHE A 125 18.25 -0.08 5.99
N LEU A 126 17.03 0.20 6.47
CA LEU A 126 16.46 -0.45 7.64
C LEU A 126 15.15 -1.13 7.29
N ILE A 127 14.91 -2.31 7.86
CA ILE A 127 13.63 -3.02 7.73
C ILE A 127 13.03 -3.17 9.13
N PHE A 128 11.78 -2.75 9.27
CA PHE A 128 11.03 -2.85 10.52
C PHE A 128 9.78 -3.70 10.34
N SER A 129 9.50 -4.49 11.37
CA SER A 129 8.30 -5.29 11.48
C SER A 129 7.73 -5.27 12.89
N ASP A 130 6.79 -6.16 13.18
CA ASP A 130 6.24 -6.44 14.51
C ASP A 130 6.91 -7.67 15.15
N MET A 131 8.13 -8.00 14.71
CA MET A 131 8.95 -9.07 15.26
C MET A 131 10.40 -8.88 14.80
N ASP A 132 11.36 -9.23 15.66
CA ASP A 132 12.76 -9.36 15.28
C ASP A 132 12.95 -10.61 14.42
N GLN A 133 13.45 -10.46 13.20
CA GLN A 133 13.69 -11.57 12.27
C GLN A 133 14.99 -11.37 11.51
N ASN A 134 15.50 -12.45 10.91
CA ASN A 134 16.59 -12.37 9.93
C ASN A 134 16.14 -13.08 8.64
N ILE A 135 16.10 -12.35 7.54
CA ILE A 135 15.67 -12.87 6.23
C ILE A 135 16.74 -12.54 5.21
N GLY A 136 17.34 -13.57 4.60
CA GLY A 136 18.36 -13.39 3.57
C GLY A 136 19.61 -12.63 4.06
N GLY A 137 19.91 -12.69 5.35
CA GLY A 137 21.02 -11.95 5.98
C GLY A 137 20.67 -10.51 6.38
N ALA A 138 19.48 -10.01 6.04
CA ALA A 138 19.00 -8.71 6.49
C ALA A 138 18.30 -8.83 7.85
N GLU A 139 18.67 -7.96 8.78
CA GLU A 139 17.99 -7.81 10.06
C GLU A 139 16.66 -7.07 9.86
N ILE A 140 15.62 -7.58 10.50
CA ILE A 140 14.30 -6.97 10.57
C ILE A 140 14.05 -6.69 12.04
N HIS A 141 13.75 -5.43 12.37
CA HIS A 141 13.67 -4.98 13.76
C HIS A 141 12.22 -4.90 14.25
N ASP A 142 11.96 -5.36 15.47
CA ASP A 142 10.68 -5.23 16.17
C ASP A 142 10.42 -3.76 16.51
N SER A 143 9.50 -3.14 15.77
CA SER A 143 9.06 -1.77 16.04
C SER A 143 8.23 -1.63 17.31
N LEU A 144 7.57 -2.69 17.76
CA LEU A 144 6.64 -2.66 18.89
C LEU A 144 7.31 -2.92 20.25
N SER A 145 8.59 -3.29 20.26
CA SER A 145 9.32 -3.65 21.49
C SER A 145 9.37 -2.56 22.57
N THR A 146 9.06 -1.31 22.23
CA THR A 146 9.06 -0.14 23.12
C THR A 146 7.67 0.46 23.33
N VAL A 147 6.62 -0.15 22.80
CA VAL A 147 5.23 0.30 23.00
C VAL A 147 4.85 0.12 24.47
N LEU A 148 4.17 1.13 25.05
CA LEU A 148 3.74 1.11 26.45
C LEU A 148 2.91 -0.13 26.79
N GLU A 149 3.21 -0.77 27.93
CA GLU A 149 2.46 -1.93 28.42
C GLU A 149 0.96 -1.62 28.57
N GLU A 150 0.62 -0.40 28.99
CA GLU A 150 -0.76 0.08 29.11
C GLU A 150 -1.52 0.08 27.77
N ALA A 151 -0.83 0.34 26.65
CA ALA A 151 -1.43 0.28 25.33
C ALA A 151 -1.67 -1.16 24.87
N GLN A 152 -0.82 -2.10 25.31
CA GLN A 152 -0.89 -3.53 24.95
C GLN A 152 -1.87 -4.32 25.82
N LYS A 153 -2.01 -3.94 27.09
CA LYS A 153 -2.82 -4.63 28.09
C LYS A 153 -4.30 -4.58 27.72
N ASP A 154 -4.95 -5.75 27.80
CA ASP A 154 -6.37 -5.96 27.49
C ASP A 154 -6.78 -5.40 26.12
N ASN A 155 -5.84 -5.43 25.16
CA ASN A 155 -6.02 -4.90 23.82
C ASN A 155 -5.83 -6.02 22.77
N SER A 156 -6.90 -6.33 22.04
CA SER A 156 -6.91 -7.37 21.00
C SER A 156 -6.11 -6.99 19.76
N ASP A 157 -5.78 -5.71 19.55
CA ASP A 157 -4.91 -5.31 18.45
C ASP A 157 -3.54 -5.98 18.53
N PHE A 158 -3.09 -6.33 19.74
CA PHE A 158 -1.82 -7.02 20.02
C PHE A 158 -1.93 -8.55 20.04
N ASP A 159 -3.09 -9.14 19.71
CA ASP A 159 -3.25 -10.60 19.68
C ASP A 159 -2.32 -11.26 18.66
N LEU A 160 -2.19 -10.67 17.46
CA LEU A 160 -1.24 -11.13 16.45
C LEU A 160 0.20 -11.05 16.98
N TYR A 161 0.59 -9.92 17.57
CA TYR A 161 1.93 -9.73 18.12
C TYR A 161 2.29 -10.80 19.17
N ARG A 162 1.39 -11.05 20.11
CA ARG A 162 1.55 -12.10 21.13
C ARG A 162 1.64 -13.49 20.52
N ARG A 163 0.74 -13.80 19.57
CA ARG A 163 0.72 -15.10 18.87
C ARG A 163 2.00 -15.35 18.09
N GLN A 164 2.50 -14.34 17.39
CA GLN A 164 3.75 -14.43 16.64
C GLN A 164 4.92 -14.72 17.59
N LYS A 165 5.04 -14.01 18.72
CA LYS A 165 6.11 -14.25 19.72
C LYS A 165 6.02 -15.60 20.41
N TRP A 166 4.81 -16.12 20.62
CA TRP A 166 4.58 -17.45 21.18
C TRP A 166 4.90 -18.57 20.17
N CYS A 167 4.78 -18.29 18.87
CA CYS A 167 4.95 -19.28 17.82
C CYS A 167 6.40 -19.81 17.76
N LEU A 168 6.58 -21.09 18.10
CA LEU A 168 7.87 -21.79 18.04
C LEU A 168 8.19 -22.40 16.66
N VAL A 169 7.24 -22.34 15.72
CA VAL A 169 7.34 -22.86 14.36
C VAL A 169 7.28 -21.72 13.35
N ASP A 170 7.09 -22.02 12.07
CA ASP A 170 6.92 -20.97 11.06
C ASP A 170 5.66 -20.13 11.31
N GLN A 171 5.80 -18.83 11.04
CA GLN A 171 4.73 -17.86 11.26
C GLN A 171 3.50 -18.15 10.40
N GLU A 172 3.67 -18.70 9.20
CA GLU A 172 2.55 -19.06 8.31
C GLU A 172 1.60 -20.05 8.99
N ASN A 173 2.12 -21.09 9.64
CA ASN A 173 1.31 -22.06 10.36
C ASN A 173 0.58 -21.45 11.55
N CYS A 174 1.23 -20.58 12.33
CA CYS A 174 0.59 -19.92 13.47
C CYS A 174 -0.45 -18.86 13.03
N ASN A 175 -0.24 -18.22 11.88
CA ASN A 175 -1.16 -17.21 11.36
C ASN A 175 -2.50 -17.79 10.90
N LYS A 176 -2.57 -19.10 10.61
CA LYS A 176 -3.83 -19.82 10.33
C LYS A 176 -4.80 -19.86 11.51
N LEU A 177 -4.32 -19.56 12.72
CA LEU A 177 -5.15 -19.51 13.94
C LEU A 177 -5.95 -18.20 14.06
N GLY A 178 -5.72 -17.22 13.18
CA GLY A 178 -6.38 -15.93 13.20
C GLY A 178 -6.71 -15.40 11.80
N ASN A 179 -6.89 -14.09 11.71
CA ASN A 179 -7.04 -13.37 10.46
C ASN A 179 -5.90 -12.34 10.36
N PRO A 180 -4.71 -12.76 9.89
CA PRO A 180 -3.51 -11.93 9.90
C PRO A 180 -3.66 -10.64 9.09
N ALA A 181 -4.52 -10.63 8.06
CA ALA A 181 -4.80 -9.41 7.30
C ALA A 181 -5.50 -8.35 8.16
N ARG A 182 -6.55 -8.74 8.90
CA ARG A 182 -7.28 -7.82 9.78
C ARG A 182 -6.48 -7.47 11.04
N GLU A 183 -5.89 -8.48 11.68
CA GLU A 183 -5.14 -8.27 12.92
C GLU A 183 -3.85 -7.48 12.66
N GLY A 184 -3.18 -7.72 11.53
CA GLY A 184 -2.00 -6.94 11.10
C GLY A 184 -2.34 -5.48 10.85
N TRP A 185 -3.46 -5.21 10.16
CA TRP A 185 -3.94 -3.83 9.96
C TRP A 185 -4.21 -3.11 11.29
N ASN A 186 -4.88 -3.78 12.22
CA ASN A 186 -5.15 -3.23 13.55
C ASN A 186 -3.86 -2.97 14.37
N LEU A 187 -2.87 -3.84 14.24
CA LEU A 187 -1.58 -3.72 14.92
C LEU A 187 -0.71 -2.59 14.30
N ASP A 188 -0.83 -2.34 13.00
CA ASP A 188 0.07 -1.42 12.28
C ASP A 188 0.01 0.03 12.81
N LYS A 189 -1.12 0.42 13.40
CA LYS A 189 -1.32 1.76 13.95
C LYS A 189 -0.34 2.14 15.07
N TYR A 190 0.30 1.17 15.71
CA TYR A 190 1.30 1.38 16.76
C TYR A 190 2.74 1.45 16.23
N LYS A 191 3.00 1.05 14.97
CA LYS A 191 4.36 0.84 14.48
C LYS A 191 5.02 2.13 13.99
N ASN A 192 4.30 2.95 13.22
CA ASN A 192 4.90 3.97 12.37
C ASN A 192 5.72 5.06 13.12
N VAL A 193 5.26 5.52 14.30
CA VAL A 193 6.04 6.52 15.09
C VAL A 193 7.26 5.87 15.76
N HIS A 194 7.10 4.67 16.32
CA HIS A 194 8.22 3.89 16.87
C HIS A 194 9.28 3.58 15.81
N ILE A 195 8.86 3.27 14.57
CA ILE A 195 9.75 3.08 13.43
C ILE A 195 10.56 4.35 13.15
N ALA A 196 9.92 5.53 13.11
CA ALA A 196 10.64 6.79 12.88
C ALA A 196 11.67 7.07 13.98
N GLU A 197 11.30 6.87 15.24
CA GLU A 197 12.18 7.09 16.38
C GLU A 197 13.39 6.15 16.35
N LYS A 198 13.15 4.84 16.18
CA LYS A 198 14.21 3.83 16.10
C LYS A 198 15.11 4.04 14.88
N ALA A 199 14.53 4.31 13.71
CA ALA A 199 15.29 4.59 12.50
C ALA A 199 16.22 5.79 12.67
N TYR A 200 15.73 6.88 13.28
CA TYR A 200 16.55 8.06 13.56
C TYR A 200 17.67 7.77 14.57
N GLN A 201 17.39 7.02 15.63
CA GLN A 201 18.41 6.64 16.63
C GLN A 201 19.52 5.77 16.01
N MET A 202 19.15 4.82 15.15
CA MET A 202 20.10 3.91 14.50
C MET A 202 20.92 4.57 13.40
N ARG A 203 20.31 5.50 12.67
CA ARG A 203 20.88 6.15 11.47
C ARG A 203 20.51 7.63 11.44
N PRO A 204 21.05 8.45 12.37
CA PRO A 204 20.79 9.88 12.36
C PRO A 204 21.49 10.54 11.16
N ASN A 205 21.13 11.80 10.88
CA ASN A 205 21.81 12.70 9.94
C ASN A 205 21.68 12.45 8.43
N TYR A 206 20.87 11.49 7.98
CA TYR A 206 20.49 11.39 6.56
C TYR A 206 19.73 12.65 6.10
N ASP A 207 19.94 13.07 4.86
CA ASP A 207 19.25 14.24 4.28
C ASP A 207 17.76 13.95 4.10
N TRP A 208 17.42 12.70 3.78
CA TRP A 208 16.06 12.25 3.52
C TRP A 208 15.81 10.87 4.14
N TYR A 209 14.65 10.71 4.75
CA TYR A 209 14.14 9.45 5.25
C TYR A 209 12.94 9.07 4.40
N LEU A 210 13.08 7.98 3.63
CA LEU A 210 12.02 7.44 2.78
C LEU A 210 11.38 6.25 3.49
N PHE A 211 10.11 6.37 3.85
CA PHE A 211 9.33 5.30 4.44
C PHE A 211 8.47 4.64 3.36
N VAL A 212 8.56 3.32 3.24
CA VAL A 212 7.81 2.52 2.26
C VAL A 212 7.35 1.21 2.86
N ASP A 213 6.25 0.66 2.38
CA ASP A 213 5.82 -0.70 2.71
C ASP A 213 6.58 -1.73 1.85
N ALA A 214 6.65 -2.98 2.30
CA ALA A 214 7.42 -4.04 1.62
C ALA A 214 6.80 -4.51 0.30
N ASP A 215 5.61 -4.06 -0.06
CA ASP A 215 4.96 -4.23 -1.37
C ASP A 215 4.94 -2.93 -2.21
N THR A 216 5.79 -1.96 -1.84
CA THR A 216 6.05 -0.73 -2.60
C THR A 216 7.37 -0.82 -3.36
N TYR A 217 7.33 -0.50 -4.66
CA TYR A 217 8.51 -0.42 -5.52
C TYR A 217 9.05 1.02 -5.52
N VAL A 218 10.38 1.19 -5.42
CA VAL A 218 11.06 2.49 -5.48
C VAL A 218 11.91 2.62 -6.75
N LEU A 219 11.62 3.62 -7.57
CA LEU A 219 12.42 3.98 -8.75
C LEU A 219 13.55 4.93 -8.35
N TRP A 220 14.65 4.36 -7.87
CA TRP A 220 15.81 5.12 -7.38
C TRP A 220 16.36 6.18 -8.34
N PRO A 221 16.54 5.92 -9.65
CA PRO A 221 17.02 6.94 -10.58
C PRO A 221 16.11 8.18 -10.64
N ASN A 222 14.79 7.98 -10.57
CA ASN A 222 13.83 9.08 -10.57
C ASN A 222 13.84 9.83 -9.23
N LEU A 223 13.86 9.08 -8.12
CA LEU A 223 13.91 9.65 -6.78
C LEU A 223 15.13 10.57 -6.61
N MET A 224 16.31 10.09 -6.96
CA MET A 224 17.55 10.86 -6.78
C MET A 224 17.61 12.08 -7.70
N GLN A 225 17.06 12.00 -8.92
CA GLN A 225 16.94 13.18 -9.79
C GLN A 225 16.00 14.24 -9.21
N TRP A 226 14.93 13.81 -8.52
CA TRP A 226 13.98 14.71 -7.89
C TRP A 226 14.55 15.38 -6.64
N LEU A 227 15.08 14.59 -5.69
CA LEU A 227 15.56 15.09 -4.41
C LEU A 227 16.73 16.06 -4.54
N LYS A 228 17.56 15.94 -5.60
CA LYS A 228 18.62 16.92 -5.94
C LYS A 228 18.11 18.34 -6.16
N LYS A 229 16.80 18.52 -6.38
CA LYS A 229 16.16 19.84 -6.59
C LYS A 229 15.64 20.45 -5.29
N LEU A 230 15.67 19.71 -4.19
CA LEU A 230 15.06 20.08 -2.92
C LEU A 230 16.13 20.36 -1.86
N ASP A 231 15.76 21.12 -0.84
CA ASP A 231 16.63 21.48 0.28
C ASP A 231 16.24 20.67 1.53
N PRO A 232 17.06 19.68 1.97
CA PRO A 232 16.76 18.85 3.14
C PRO A 232 16.85 19.60 4.47
N THR A 233 17.40 20.82 4.48
CA THR A 233 17.45 21.67 5.68
C THR A 233 16.11 22.35 5.96
N LYS A 234 15.16 22.30 5.02
CA LYS A 234 13.78 22.75 5.19
C LYS A 234 12.96 21.62 5.77
N LYS A 235 12.05 21.91 6.69
CA LYS A 235 11.15 20.90 7.27
C LYS A 235 10.09 20.50 6.24
N LEU A 236 10.24 19.33 5.63
CA LEU A 236 9.41 18.86 4.53
C LEU A 236 8.84 17.48 4.86
N TYR A 237 7.56 17.30 4.55
CA TYR A 237 6.85 16.03 4.57
C TYR A 237 6.13 15.85 3.24
N LEU A 238 6.60 14.89 2.44
CA LEU A 238 6.24 14.74 1.03
C LEU A 238 5.58 13.37 0.83
N GLY A 239 4.36 13.34 0.31
CA GLY A 239 3.63 12.06 0.12
C GLY A 239 2.42 12.20 -0.80
N SER A 240 1.76 11.08 -1.09
CA SER A 240 0.43 11.10 -1.72
C SER A 240 -0.62 11.45 -0.67
N VAL A 241 -1.29 12.60 -0.81
CA VAL A 241 -2.20 13.09 0.23
C VAL A 241 -3.50 12.27 0.30
N THR A 242 -3.83 11.81 1.50
CA THR A 242 -5.13 11.28 1.90
C THR A 242 -5.71 12.15 3.02
N LEU A 243 -7.04 12.11 3.21
CA LEU A 243 -7.77 12.93 4.16
C LEU A 243 -8.64 12.06 5.09
N ILE A 244 -8.48 12.21 6.40
CA ILE A 244 -9.36 11.65 7.42
C ILE A 244 -9.74 12.77 8.38
N ASN A 245 -11.03 12.94 8.68
CA ASN A 245 -11.54 13.95 9.62
C ASN A 245 -10.96 15.37 9.35
N ASN A 246 -10.91 15.76 8.07
CA ASN A 246 -10.33 17.03 7.61
C ASN A 246 -8.84 17.24 7.93
N PHE A 247 -8.10 16.16 8.22
CA PHE A 247 -6.67 16.17 8.44
C PHE A 247 -5.97 15.42 7.29
N SER A 248 -5.01 16.10 6.66
CA SER A 248 -4.22 15.56 5.56
C SER A 248 -2.98 14.83 6.07
N PHE A 249 -2.72 13.65 5.52
CA PHE A 249 -1.54 12.83 5.80
C PHE A 249 -1.07 12.14 4.52
N GLY A 250 0.19 11.68 4.51
CA GLY A 250 0.73 10.90 3.40
C GLY A 250 0.26 9.45 3.51
N HIS A 251 -0.33 8.92 2.44
CA HIS A 251 -0.74 7.52 2.34
C HIS A 251 0.47 6.59 2.53
N GLY A 252 0.43 5.75 3.57
CA GLY A 252 1.56 4.90 3.98
C GLY A 252 2.05 3.96 2.88
N GLY A 253 1.13 3.31 2.18
CA GLY A 253 1.45 2.38 1.09
C GLY A 253 2.14 3.04 -0.09
N SER A 254 1.71 4.25 -0.47
CA SER A 254 2.39 5.01 -1.54
C SER A 254 3.83 5.37 -1.17
N GLY A 255 4.18 5.30 0.12
CA GLY A 255 5.40 5.80 0.69
C GLY A 255 5.36 7.31 0.91
N TYR A 256 6.27 7.78 1.76
CA TYR A 256 6.43 9.19 2.06
C TYR A 256 7.86 9.52 2.46
N ILE A 257 8.25 10.77 2.24
CA ILE A 257 9.60 11.26 2.48
C ILE A 257 9.54 12.36 3.54
N VAL A 258 10.44 12.27 4.52
CA VAL A 258 10.62 13.29 5.54
C VAL A 258 12.06 13.81 5.45
N SER A 259 12.22 15.13 5.42
CA SER A 259 13.56 15.74 5.36
C SER A 259 14.31 15.63 6.68
N LYS A 260 15.64 15.79 6.62
CA LYS A 260 16.53 15.84 7.79
C LYS A 260 16.04 16.80 8.86
N ALA A 261 15.72 18.04 8.48
CA ALA A 261 15.27 19.04 9.45
C ALA A 261 13.93 18.67 10.12
N ALA A 262 13.02 18.03 9.38
CA ALA A 262 11.76 17.56 9.94
C ALA A 262 11.97 16.34 10.86
N MET A 263 12.81 15.38 10.49
CA MET A 263 13.10 14.20 11.33
C MET A 263 13.87 14.56 12.62
N ASP A 264 14.86 15.45 12.52
CA ASP A 264 15.61 15.93 13.67
C ASP A 264 14.68 16.64 14.68
N GLU A 265 13.80 17.52 14.21
CA GLU A 265 12.81 18.15 15.07
C GLU A 265 11.78 17.14 15.60
N PHE A 266 11.34 16.18 14.79
CA PHE A 266 10.28 15.25 15.15
C PHE A 266 10.68 14.26 16.24
N VAL A 267 11.79 13.54 16.05
CA VAL A 267 12.20 12.43 16.93
C VAL A 267 13.61 12.63 17.51
N GLY A 268 14.46 13.44 16.86
CA GLY A 268 15.81 13.72 17.35
C GLY A 268 15.82 14.57 18.62
N LYS A 269 15.10 15.70 18.59
CA LYS A 269 14.95 16.61 19.74
C LYS A 269 13.83 16.24 20.69
N ASN A 270 12.94 15.34 20.27
CA ASN A 270 11.81 14.86 21.06
C ASN A 270 11.88 13.32 21.21
N PRO A 271 12.92 12.77 21.86
CA PRO A 271 13.00 11.34 22.11
C PRO A 271 11.87 10.89 23.03
N GLY A 272 11.27 9.73 22.76
CA GLY A 272 10.13 9.19 23.48
C GLY A 272 8.77 9.66 22.94
N VAL A 273 8.74 10.43 21.85
CA VAL A 273 7.50 10.90 21.21
C VAL A 273 6.61 9.73 20.81
N ALA A 274 7.18 8.57 20.46
CA ALA A 274 6.39 7.40 20.11
C ALA A 274 5.41 6.98 21.22
N ASN A 275 5.88 6.98 22.48
CA ASN A 275 5.03 6.61 23.62
C ASN A 275 3.93 7.65 23.91
N GLU A 276 4.11 8.92 23.56
CA GLU A 276 3.05 9.94 23.71
C GLU A 276 1.80 9.62 22.87
N PHE A 277 1.96 8.85 21.79
CA PHE A 277 0.89 8.53 20.84
C PHE A 277 0.33 7.10 20.99
N ASP A 278 0.96 6.23 21.80
CA ASP A 278 0.54 4.82 21.98
C ASP A 278 -0.92 4.70 22.44
N MET A 279 -1.34 5.49 23.43
CA MET A 279 -2.72 5.44 23.93
C MET A 279 -3.72 6.03 22.95
N ARG A 280 -3.32 7.06 22.19
CA ARG A 280 -4.16 7.64 21.14
C ARG A 280 -4.40 6.65 20.01
N ALA A 281 -3.39 5.87 19.63
CA ALA A 281 -3.49 4.89 18.56
C ALA A 281 -4.61 3.86 18.78
N LYS A 282 -5.01 3.56 20.04
CA LYS A 282 -6.15 2.67 20.33
C LYS A 282 -7.44 3.08 19.60
N GLY A 283 -7.74 4.38 19.52
CA GLY A 283 -8.98 4.91 18.95
C GLY A 283 -8.91 5.32 17.48
N GLU A 284 -7.80 5.07 16.79
CA GLU A 284 -7.54 5.56 15.44
C GLU A 284 -7.41 4.39 14.46
N CYS A 285 -7.59 4.65 13.16
CA CYS A 285 -7.63 3.56 12.17
C CYS A 285 -6.26 3.10 11.69
N CYS A 286 -5.29 4.02 11.64
CA CYS A 286 -4.21 3.93 10.67
C CYS A 286 -2.91 4.52 11.23
N GLY A 287 -1.80 3.83 11.03
CA GLY A 287 -0.51 4.25 11.60
C GLY A 287 0.16 5.41 10.86
N ASP A 288 -0.07 5.54 9.56
CA ASP A 288 0.35 6.69 8.77
C ASP A 288 -0.36 8.00 9.19
N TYR A 289 -1.63 7.89 9.58
CA TYR A 289 -2.38 8.97 10.21
C TYR A 289 -1.77 9.38 11.56
N ILE A 290 -1.47 8.42 12.44
CA ILE A 290 -0.79 8.68 13.72
C ILE A 290 0.59 9.32 13.50
N PHE A 291 1.35 8.81 12.54
CA PHE A 291 2.65 9.38 12.14
C PHE A 291 2.53 10.85 11.78
N ALA A 292 1.60 11.18 10.87
CA ALA A 292 1.40 12.55 10.41
C ALA A 292 0.90 13.48 11.54
N LEU A 293 0.06 12.98 12.44
CA LEU A 293 -0.37 13.71 13.64
C LEU A 293 0.81 14.03 14.56
N ALA A 294 1.64 13.02 14.86
CA ALA A 294 2.81 13.17 15.72
C ALA A 294 3.84 14.12 15.11
N LEU A 295 4.14 13.95 13.81
CA LEU A 295 5.02 14.83 13.06
C LEU A 295 4.51 16.28 13.09
N LYS A 296 3.23 16.51 12.78
CA LYS A 296 2.66 17.87 12.78
C LYS A 296 2.65 18.47 14.18
N ASN A 297 2.38 17.68 15.22
CA ASN A 297 2.36 18.15 16.60
C ASN A 297 3.74 18.67 17.06
N LYS A 298 4.82 18.01 16.66
CA LYS A 298 6.19 18.41 17.03
C LYS A 298 6.82 19.43 16.10
N THR A 299 6.45 19.44 14.83
CA THR A 299 7.17 20.20 13.79
C THR A 299 6.35 21.31 13.12
N GLU A 300 5.03 21.32 13.31
CA GLU A 300 4.04 22.13 12.58
C GLU A 300 3.95 21.84 11.07
N VAL A 301 4.63 20.80 10.59
CA VAL A 301 4.69 20.45 9.16
C VAL A 301 3.51 19.57 8.78
N GLY A 302 2.79 19.95 7.73
CA GLY A 302 1.78 19.11 7.08
C GLY A 302 2.33 18.42 5.84
N VAL A 303 1.67 17.33 5.43
CA VAL A 303 1.99 16.65 4.17
C VAL A 303 1.78 17.59 2.98
N GLN A 304 2.68 17.52 2.01
CA GLN A 304 2.52 18.16 0.71
C GLN A 304 2.17 17.11 -0.35
N GLN A 305 1.30 17.47 -1.29
CA GLN A 305 0.79 16.56 -2.33
C GLN A 305 1.82 16.29 -3.42
N MET A 306 2.25 15.03 -3.52
CA MET A 306 3.25 14.55 -4.48
C MET A 306 2.69 13.56 -5.50
N TRP A 307 1.40 13.24 -5.44
CA TRP A 307 0.74 12.47 -6.48
C TRP A 307 0.79 13.24 -7.83
N PRO A 308 1.10 12.60 -8.96
CA PRO A 308 1.21 11.14 -9.19
C PRO A 308 2.62 10.56 -9.01
N THR A 309 3.62 11.37 -8.64
CA THR A 309 5.01 10.94 -8.55
C THR A 309 5.23 9.96 -7.40
N ILE A 310 4.67 10.25 -6.22
CA ILE A 310 4.47 9.26 -5.18
C ILE A 310 3.08 8.65 -5.39
N ASN A 311 3.00 7.35 -5.64
CA ASN A 311 1.78 6.72 -6.16
C ASN A 311 1.38 5.45 -5.40
N GLY A 312 0.08 5.31 -5.16
CA GLY A 312 -0.52 4.13 -4.53
C GLY A 312 -0.92 3.03 -5.52
N GLU A 313 -0.83 3.30 -6.81
CA GLU A 313 -1.22 2.39 -7.89
C GLU A 313 -0.02 1.60 -8.42
N LYS A 314 -0.30 0.44 -9.01
CA LYS A 314 0.67 -0.40 -9.73
C LYS A 314 0.46 -0.32 -11.24
N PRO A 315 1.35 -0.87 -12.09
CA PRO A 315 1.21 -0.77 -13.55
C PRO A 315 -0.17 -1.14 -14.10
N ALA A 316 -0.82 -2.16 -13.51
CA ALA A 316 -2.16 -2.58 -13.92
C ALA A 316 -3.28 -1.59 -13.52
N THR A 317 -3.10 -0.79 -12.46
CA THR A 317 -4.12 0.12 -11.93
C THR A 317 -3.78 1.60 -12.11
N LEU A 318 -2.61 1.93 -12.68
CA LEU A 318 -2.19 3.30 -12.96
C LEU A 318 -3.12 4.00 -13.97
N PRO A 319 -3.63 5.22 -13.66
CA PRO A 319 -4.46 6.01 -14.57
C PRO A 319 -3.59 6.70 -15.63
N PHE A 320 -3.45 6.08 -16.79
CA PHE A 320 -2.80 6.71 -17.94
C PHE A 320 -3.77 7.63 -18.68
N GLY A 321 -3.26 8.74 -19.25
CA GLY A 321 -4.06 9.68 -20.03
C GLY A 321 -3.70 11.15 -19.82
N PRO A 322 -4.64 12.08 -20.10
CA PRO A 322 -4.40 13.53 -20.17
C PRO A 322 -3.71 14.18 -18.98
N SER A 323 -3.93 13.64 -17.79
CA SER A 323 -3.54 14.29 -16.54
C SER A 323 -2.04 14.12 -16.21
N HIS A 324 -1.47 12.93 -16.41
CA HIS A 324 -0.15 12.58 -15.86
C HIS A 324 0.84 11.96 -16.84
N TRP A 325 0.54 11.95 -18.14
CA TRP A 325 1.30 11.24 -19.18
C TRP A 325 2.84 11.39 -19.12
N CYS A 326 3.31 12.63 -18.93
CA CYS A 326 4.74 12.96 -18.87
C CYS A 326 5.23 13.28 -17.44
N HIS A 327 4.49 12.88 -16.41
CA HIS A 327 4.97 12.99 -15.04
C HIS A 327 5.89 11.80 -14.71
N PRO A 328 6.98 12.04 -13.96
CA PRO A 328 7.81 10.98 -13.44
C PRO A 328 7.10 10.27 -12.29
N ILE A 329 7.39 8.98 -12.13
CA ILE A 329 6.94 8.17 -10.99
C ILE A 329 8.15 7.75 -10.15
N VAL A 330 7.98 7.74 -8.83
CA VAL A 330 9.02 7.42 -7.86
C VAL A 330 8.63 6.19 -7.06
N THR A 331 7.36 6.07 -6.69
CA THR A 331 6.84 4.87 -6.02
C THR A 331 5.59 4.32 -6.71
N MET A 332 5.41 3.00 -6.60
CA MET A 332 4.18 2.29 -6.93
C MET A 332 3.92 1.27 -5.82
N HIS A 333 2.66 1.07 -5.45
CA HIS A 333 2.29 0.26 -4.29
C HIS A 333 1.37 -0.90 -4.67
N HIS A 334 1.12 -1.80 -3.72
CA HIS A 334 0.35 -3.04 -3.89
C HIS A 334 0.93 -3.98 -4.93
N MET A 335 2.26 -3.97 -5.08
CA MET A 335 2.97 -4.83 -6.01
C MET A 335 3.34 -6.15 -5.32
N ASN A 336 2.90 -7.26 -5.89
CA ASN A 336 3.38 -8.56 -5.44
C ASN A 336 4.83 -8.82 -5.89
N ALA A 337 5.42 -9.92 -5.43
CA ALA A 337 6.80 -10.28 -5.75
C ALA A 337 7.07 -10.38 -7.27
N GLU A 338 6.12 -10.93 -8.03
CA GLU A 338 6.21 -11.07 -9.49
C GLU A 338 6.21 -9.69 -10.18
N GLU A 339 5.32 -8.80 -9.74
CA GLU A 339 5.21 -7.44 -10.26
C GLU A 339 6.47 -6.62 -9.95
N ILE A 340 7.01 -6.71 -8.73
CA ILE A 340 8.28 -6.06 -8.34
C ILE A 340 9.43 -6.57 -9.22
N ASN A 341 9.57 -7.88 -9.36
CA ASN A 341 10.63 -8.48 -10.17
C ASN A 341 10.52 -8.05 -11.65
N THR A 342 9.31 -8.10 -12.21
CA THR A 342 9.05 -7.72 -13.60
C THR A 342 9.37 -6.25 -13.83
N PHE A 343 8.94 -5.37 -12.91
CA PHE A 343 9.22 -3.94 -13.01
C PHE A 343 10.71 -3.62 -12.86
N TRP A 344 11.41 -4.32 -11.95
CA TRP A 344 12.85 -4.20 -11.81
C TRP A 344 13.59 -4.53 -13.12
N HIS A 345 13.23 -5.62 -13.79
CA HIS A 345 13.82 -5.96 -15.08
C HIS A 345 13.56 -4.91 -16.16
N PHE A 346 12.33 -4.38 -16.22
CA PHE A 346 11.99 -3.27 -17.11
C PHE A 346 12.87 -2.04 -16.84
N GLU A 347 12.95 -1.61 -15.58
CA GLU A 347 13.74 -0.45 -15.17
C GLU A 347 15.21 -0.63 -15.56
N ARG A 348 15.81 -1.78 -15.23
CA ARG A 348 17.22 -2.06 -15.53
C ARG A 348 17.50 -2.06 -17.03
N ARG A 349 16.62 -2.66 -17.85
CA ARG A 349 16.75 -2.63 -19.32
C ARG A 349 16.65 -1.21 -19.86
N LYS A 350 15.69 -0.41 -19.40
CA LYS A 350 15.53 0.98 -19.85
C LYS A 350 16.73 1.84 -19.46
N GLN A 351 17.24 1.71 -18.23
CA GLN A 351 18.38 2.49 -17.77
C GLN A 351 19.66 2.18 -18.55
N ARG A 352 19.92 0.90 -18.85
CA ARG A 352 21.05 0.50 -19.71
C ARG A 352 20.93 1.10 -21.11
N ALA A 353 19.77 1.00 -21.75
CA ALA A 353 19.54 1.59 -23.07
C ALA A 353 19.71 3.12 -23.07
N LEU A 354 19.29 3.80 -21.99
CA LEU A 354 19.50 5.24 -21.84
C LEU A 354 20.98 5.60 -21.64
N ALA A 355 21.73 4.82 -20.87
CA ALA A 355 23.17 5.01 -20.69
C ALA A 355 23.95 4.81 -22.00
N GLU A 356 23.60 3.78 -22.77
CA GLU A 356 24.20 3.48 -24.08
C GLU A 356 23.92 4.55 -25.14
N SER A 357 22.86 5.35 -24.98
CA SER A 357 22.52 6.43 -25.90
C SER A 357 23.51 7.61 -25.88
N GLY A 358 24.47 7.62 -24.95
CA GLY A 358 25.49 8.67 -24.83
C GLY A 358 24.97 10.00 -24.28
N GLN A 359 23.73 10.06 -23.80
CA GLN A 359 23.17 11.26 -23.15
C GLN A 359 23.81 11.45 -21.77
N ALA A 360 24.47 12.60 -21.56
CA ALA A 360 25.16 12.93 -20.31
C ALA A 360 24.22 12.98 -19.08
N SER A 361 22.92 13.22 -19.28
CA SER A 361 21.90 13.15 -18.24
C SER A 361 20.62 12.54 -18.84
N PRO A 362 20.37 11.24 -18.65
CA PRO A 362 19.17 10.61 -19.19
C PRO A 362 17.93 11.17 -18.51
N ARG A 363 16.84 11.33 -19.29
CA ARG A 363 15.54 11.75 -18.74
C ARG A 363 15.03 10.73 -17.71
N PRO A 364 14.23 11.14 -16.71
CA PRO A 364 13.54 10.20 -15.83
C PRO A 364 12.54 9.34 -16.60
N LEU A 365 12.24 8.17 -16.04
CA LEU A 365 11.11 7.35 -16.50
C LEU A 365 9.80 8.06 -16.17
N VAL A 366 8.88 8.10 -17.13
CA VAL A 366 7.57 8.74 -16.98
C VAL A 366 6.44 7.73 -17.17
N LEU A 367 5.20 8.11 -16.84
CA LEU A 367 4.05 7.23 -17.00
C LEU A 367 3.90 6.69 -18.42
N LYS A 368 4.21 7.48 -19.45
CA LYS A 368 4.26 7.00 -20.85
C LYS A 368 5.13 5.74 -21.01
N ASP A 369 6.31 5.69 -20.39
CA ASP A 369 7.22 4.53 -20.53
C ASP A 369 6.62 3.26 -19.91
N ILE A 370 5.85 3.42 -18.84
CA ILE A 370 5.16 2.32 -18.16
C ILE A 370 3.96 1.86 -18.98
N PHE A 371 3.21 2.80 -19.57
CA PHE A 371 2.15 2.46 -20.52
C PHE A 371 2.71 1.64 -21.69
N ASP A 372 3.79 2.10 -22.31
CA ASP A 372 4.38 1.47 -23.49
C ASP A 372 4.82 0.02 -23.20
N GLU A 373 5.26 -0.26 -21.97
CA GLU A 373 5.70 -1.61 -21.55
C GLU A 373 4.55 -2.49 -21.09
N PHE A 374 3.68 -1.99 -20.20
CA PHE A 374 2.77 -2.84 -19.43
C PHE A 374 1.33 -2.81 -19.94
N LEU A 375 0.91 -1.75 -20.64
CA LEU A 375 -0.47 -1.61 -21.12
C LEU A 375 -0.58 -1.79 -22.63
N ALA A 376 0.28 -1.09 -23.39
CA ALA A 376 0.20 -1.06 -24.85
C ALA A 376 0.22 -2.45 -25.51
N PRO A 377 1.08 -3.40 -25.10
CA PRO A 377 1.13 -4.74 -25.71
C PRO A 377 -0.13 -5.58 -25.45
N HIS A 378 -0.96 -5.18 -24.49
CA HIS A 378 -2.12 -5.93 -24.02
C HIS A 378 -3.44 -5.16 -24.19
N LEU A 379 -3.40 -4.00 -24.86
CA LEU A 379 -4.54 -3.13 -25.07
C LEU A 379 -5.50 -3.75 -26.09
N ASN A 380 -6.51 -4.45 -25.58
CA ASN A 380 -7.60 -5.03 -26.34
C ASN A 380 -8.86 -4.16 -26.22
N ALA A 381 -9.69 -4.12 -27.26
CA ALA A 381 -10.92 -3.33 -27.26
C ALA A 381 -11.91 -3.78 -26.17
N THR A 382 -11.95 -5.08 -25.87
CA THR A 382 -12.87 -5.64 -24.88
C THR A 382 -12.22 -6.77 -24.09
N ARG A 383 -12.70 -6.96 -22.85
CA ARG A 383 -12.40 -8.11 -22.00
C ARG A 383 -13.63 -8.50 -21.19
N GLU A 384 -13.89 -9.81 -21.13
CA GLU A 384 -14.94 -10.39 -20.31
C GLU A 384 -14.39 -10.80 -18.94
N ASP A 385 -15.26 -10.89 -17.94
CA ASP A 385 -14.91 -11.24 -16.55
C ASP A 385 -13.76 -10.37 -16.01
N TRP A 386 -13.82 -9.08 -16.33
CA TRP A 386 -12.73 -8.13 -16.10
C TRP A 386 -13.27 -6.80 -15.62
N ASP A 387 -12.65 -6.23 -14.58
CA ASP A 387 -12.93 -4.88 -14.10
C ASP A 387 -11.76 -3.95 -14.46
N ASN A 388 -11.95 -3.15 -15.51
CA ASN A 388 -10.99 -2.15 -15.94
C ASN A 388 -10.97 -0.91 -15.04
N LEU A 389 -11.75 -0.87 -13.95
CA LEU A 389 -11.87 0.21 -12.96
C LEU A 389 -12.49 1.50 -13.50
N ALA A 390 -13.35 1.45 -14.52
CA ALA A 390 -14.07 2.63 -14.98
C ALA A 390 -15.09 3.09 -13.91
N ASP A 391 -14.99 4.34 -13.44
CA ASP A 391 -15.80 4.86 -12.33
C ASP A 391 -16.03 6.39 -12.35
N ASN A 392 -15.59 7.13 -13.37
CA ASN A 392 -15.72 8.59 -13.36
C ASN A 392 -17.19 9.05 -13.43
N ARG A 393 -17.99 8.40 -14.27
CA ARG A 393 -19.40 8.73 -14.52
C ARG A 393 -20.20 7.44 -14.66
N PHE A 394 -21.44 7.46 -14.17
CA PHE A 394 -22.35 6.32 -14.20
C PHE A 394 -23.62 6.61 -15.01
N TYR A 395 -24.14 5.57 -15.65
CA TYR A 395 -25.45 5.48 -16.26
C TYR A 395 -26.10 4.21 -15.70
N LEU A 396 -27.17 4.39 -14.92
CA LEU A 396 -27.74 3.34 -14.10
C LEU A 396 -29.18 3.06 -14.55
N ASP A 397 -29.58 1.79 -14.51
CA ASP A 397 -30.99 1.40 -14.64
C ASP A 397 -31.74 1.81 -13.37
N LEU A 398 -32.52 2.89 -13.48
CA LEU A 398 -33.35 3.42 -12.39
C LEU A 398 -34.80 2.88 -12.45
N ASP A 399 -35.17 2.18 -13.53
CA ASP A 399 -36.54 1.74 -13.76
C ASP A 399 -36.80 0.38 -13.10
N ASP A 400 -35.76 -0.42 -12.87
CA ASP A 400 -35.87 -1.68 -12.12
C ASP A 400 -35.76 -1.45 -10.59
N PRO A 401 -36.87 -1.58 -9.83
CA PRO A 401 -36.87 -1.38 -8.38
C PRO A 401 -36.11 -2.46 -7.61
N ALA A 402 -35.75 -3.58 -8.25
CA ALA A 402 -34.91 -4.61 -7.64
C ALA A 402 -33.43 -4.18 -7.57
N ARG A 403 -33.01 -3.23 -8.41
CA ARG A 403 -31.64 -2.71 -8.41
C ARG A 403 -31.49 -1.57 -7.41
N LYS A 404 -30.45 -1.66 -6.59
CA LYS A 404 -30.09 -0.63 -5.60
C LYS A 404 -28.71 -0.09 -5.95
N TRP A 405 -28.60 1.22 -5.89
CA TRP A 405 -27.38 1.94 -6.25
C TRP A 405 -26.83 2.67 -5.03
N GLU A 406 -25.51 2.69 -4.90
CA GLU A 406 -24.86 3.42 -3.83
C GLU A 406 -24.95 4.93 -4.06
N ASP A 407 -25.10 5.70 -2.98
CA ASP A 407 -25.23 7.17 -3.04
C ASP A 407 -24.13 7.85 -3.86
N TRP A 408 -22.90 7.33 -3.77
CA TRP A 408 -21.76 7.90 -4.49
C TRP A 408 -21.81 7.65 -6.00
N GLN A 409 -22.43 6.55 -6.45
CA GLN A 409 -22.64 6.26 -7.87
C GLN A 409 -23.69 7.21 -8.46
N VAL A 410 -24.81 7.36 -7.74
CA VAL A 410 -25.90 8.27 -8.13
C VAL A 410 -25.39 9.72 -8.23
N LYS A 411 -24.55 10.15 -7.29
CA LYS A 411 -23.91 11.49 -7.30
C LYS A 411 -22.97 11.73 -8.49
N ARG A 412 -22.54 10.68 -9.19
CA ARG A 412 -21.68 10.76 -10.39
C ARG A 412 -22.47 10.60 -11.71
N MET A 413 -23.80 10.60 -11.66
CA MET A 413 -24.65 10.69 -12.85
C MET A 413 -24.79 12.15 -13.29
N LYS A 414 -24.95 12.39 -14.60
CA LYS A 414 -25.46 13.70 -15.07
C LYS A 414 -26.96 13.80 -14.80
N LYS A 415 -27.51 15.01 -14.97
CA LYS A 415 -28.96 15.19 -14.99
C LYS A 415 -29.56 14.53 -16.24
N ALA A 416 -30.77 14.01 -16.12
CA ALA A 416 -31.40 13.22 -17.19
C ALA A 416 -31.60 14.00 -18.50
N ASP A 417 -31.83 15.32 -18.42
CA ASP A 417 -31.97 16.22 -19.56
C ASP A 417 -30.65 16.54 -20.28
N GLU A 418 -29.51 16.20 -19.68
CA GLU A 418 -28.16 16.39 -20.25
C GLU A 418 -27.67 15.17 -21.06
N TYR A 419 -28.43 14.07 -21.08
CA TYR A 419 -28.06 12.86 -21.82
C TYR A 419 -28.32 12.98 -23.32
N ASN A 420 -27.31 12.60 -24.11
CA ASN A 420 -27.51 12.34 -25.53
C ASN A 420 -28.26 11.01 -25.78
N GLU A 421 -28.63 10.72 -27.03
CA GLU A 421 -29.42 9.54 -27.39
C GLU A 421 -28.73 8.19 -27.09
N TYR A 422 -27.41 8.14 -27.04
CA TYR A 422 -26.64 6.95 -26.68
C TYR A 422 -26.52 6.81 -25.16
N GLU A 423 -26.28 7.92 -24.45
CA GLU A 423 -26.20 7.95 -22.98
C GLU A 423 -27.50 7.47 -22.32
N LYS A 424 -28.66 7.82 -22.88
CA LYS A 424 -29.97 7.32 -22.41
C LYS A 424 -30.08 5.80 -22.41
N LYS A 425 -29.35 5.12 -23.29
CA LYS A 425 -29.39 3.66 -23.48
C LYS A 425 -28.20 2.94 -22.84
N ALA A 426 -27.22 3.67 -22.31
CA ALA A 426 -25.94 3.12 -21.88
C ALA A 426 -26.07 1.97 -20.85
N HIS A 427 -27.09 2.01 -19.99
CA HIS A 427 -27.34 1.00 -18.96
C HIS A 427 -28.01 -0.28 -19.48
N LEU A 428 -28.45 -0.32 -20.74
CA LEU A 428 -29.20 -1.46 -21.30
C LEU A 428 -28.30 -2.65 -21.63
N SER A 429 -27.08 -2.42 -22.13
CA SER A 429 -26.15 -3.49 -22.49
C SER A 429 -24.69 -3.00 -22.53
N PHE A 430 -23.75 -3.93 -22.62
CA PHE A 430 -22.33 -3.61 -22.82
C PHE A 430 -22.08 -2.85 -24.14
N ASP A 431 -22.78 -3.22 -25.21
CA ASP A 431 -22.65 -2.58 -26.52
C ASP A 431 -23.20 -1.15 -26.49
N ASP A 432 -24.33 -0.92 -25.82
CA ASP A 432 -24.90 0.41 -25.63
C ASP A 432 -24.00 1.29 -24.76
N CYS A 433 -23.39 0.72 -23.71
CA CYS A 433 -22.39 1.39 -22.88
C CYS A 433 -21.18 1.83 -23.72
N GLY A 434 -20.69 0.97 -24.61
CA GLY A 434 -19.63 1.30 -25.56
C GLY A 434 -20.03 2.37 -26.58
N ALA A 435 -21.28 2.34 -27.07
CA ALA A 435 -21.81 3.35 -27.97
C ALA A 435 -21.90 4.72 -27.29
N ALA A 436 -22.33 4.75 -26.02
CA ALA A 436 -22.34 5.96 -25.21
C ALA A 436 -20.91 6.52 -25.04
N CYS A 437 -19.93 5.68 -24.69
CA CYS A 437 -18.53 6.10 -24.60
C CYS A 437 -17.99 6.69 -25.92
N ARG A 438 -18.28 6.04 -27.06
CA ARG A 438 -17.87 6.52 -28.39
C ARG A 438 -18.53 7.85 -28.75
N SER A 439 -19.77 8.07 -28.34
CA SER A 439 -20.50 9.32 -28.62
C SER A 439 -19.94 10.57 -27.92
N LEU A 440 -19.18 10.38 -26.84
CA LEU A 440 -18.62 11.48 -26.05
C LEU A 440 -17.37 12.09 -26.70
N PRO A 441 -16.98 13.33 -26.33
CA PRO A 441 -15.75 13.95 -26.79
C PRO A 441 -14.49 13.07 -26.57
N PRO A 442 -13.42 13.27 -27.36
CA PRO A 442 -12.25 12.38 -27.36
C PRO A 442 -11.53 12.23 -26.01
N ASP A 443 -11.66 13.20 -25.10
CA ASP A 443 -11.03 13.26 -23.80
C ASP A 443 -12.00 12.99 -22.64
N GLU A 444 -13.26 12.67 -22.93
CA GLU A 444 -14.27 12.36 -21.91
C GLU A 444 -14.43 10.86 -21.64
N CYS A 445 -14.11 10.00 -22.61
CA CYS A 445 -14.20 8.55 -22.44
C CYS A 445 -13.13 7.80 -23.24
N PHE A 446 -12.28 7.07 -22.51
CA PHE A 446 -11.31 6.11 -23.09
C PHE A 446 -11.63 4.67 -22.70
N ARG A 447 -12.35 4.44 -21.61
CA ARG A 447 -12.74 3.11 -21.16
C ARG A 447 -14.13 3.13 -20.55
N TYR A 448 -14.80 1.99 -20.64
CA TYR A 448 -16.14 1.78 -20.11
C TYR A 448 -16.27 0.39 -19.51
N LYS A 449 -17.19 0.23 -18.57
CA LYS A 449 -17.50 -1.04 -17.91
C LYS A 449 -19.01 -1.20 -17.83
N TYR A 450 -19.48 -2.41 -18.08
CA TYR A 450 -20.86 -2.79 -17.90
C TYR A 450 -20.98 -3.92 -16.89
N HIS A 451 -21.94 -3.79 -15.96
CA HIS A 451 -22.30 -4.85 -15.04
C HIS A 451 -23.73 -4.64 -14.53
N ASN A 452 -24.61 -5.62 -14.76
CA ASN A 452 -25.98 -5.70 -14.21
C ASN A 452 -26.76 -4.37 -14.25
N GLY A 453 -26.96 -3.80 -15.43
CA GLY A 453 -27.71 -2.54 -15.58
C GLY A 453 -26.95 -1.29 -15.14
N ALA A 454 -25.67 -1.37 -14.82
CA ALA A 454 -24.78 -0.22 -14.67
C ALA A 454 -23.77 -0.16 -15.80
N CYS A 455 -23.74 0.99 -16.47
CA CYS A 455 -22.62 1.40 -17.30
C CYS A 455 -21.81 2.47 -16.56
N SER A 456 -20.50 2.30 -16.50
CA SER A 456 -19.58 3.31 -15.98
C SER A 456 -18.50 3.61 -17.01
N ILE A 457 -18.05 4.87 -17.05
CA ILE A 457 -17.04 5.34 -18.00
C ILE A 457 -15.94 6.14 -17.31
N SER A 458 -14.76 6.21 -17.93
CA SER A 458 -13.62 6.99 -17.43
C SER A 458 -12.80 7.62 -18.56
N ASN A 459 -12.18 8.76 -18.25
CA ASN A 459 -11.31 9.54 -19.13
C ASN A 459 -9.80 9.26 -18.95
N SER A 460 -9.49 8.11 -18.38
CA SER A 460 -8.15 7.53 -18.32
C SER A 460 -8.21 6.11 -18.84
N PHE A 461 -7.09 5.54 -19.24
CA PHE A 461 -6.98 4.14 -19.63
C PHE A 461 -6.18 3.38 -18.57
N ILE A 462 -6.75 2.29 -18.06
CA ILE A 462 -6.23 1.44 -16.99
C ILE A 462 -6.43 0.00 -17.41
N MET A 463 -5.50 -0.91 -17.09
CA MET A 463 -5.67 -2.34 -17.36
C MET A 463 -6.77 -2.91 -16.46
N GLY A 464 -6.68 -2.69 -15.16
CA GLY A 464 -7.59 -3.22 -14.16
C GLY A 464 -7.22 -4.63 -13.74
N LYS A 465 -8.23 -5.43 -13.37
CA LYS A 465 -8.04 -6.75 -12.77
C LYS A 465 -9.08 -7.77 -13.25
N PRO A 466 -8.74 -9.06 -13.25
CA PRO A 466 -9.74 -10.10 -13.43
C PRO A 466 -10.73 -10.08 -12.26
N VAL A 467 -11.98 -10.44 -12.55
CA VAL A 467 -13.00 -10.69 -11.53
C VAL A 467 -13.54 -12.09 -11.67
N LYS A 468 -14.18 -12.60 -10.61
CA LYS A 468 -14.81 -13.91 -10.67
C LYS A 468 -15.93 -13.87 -11.71
N ARG A 469 -15.94 -14.86 -12.60
CA ARG A 469 -17.03 -15.04 -13.57
C ARG A 469 -18.35 -15.28 -12.84
N GLU A 470 -19.38 -14.53 -13.23
CA GLU A 470 -20.74 -14.72 -12.75
C GLU A 470 -21.42 -15.93 -13.40
N ASN A 471 -22.39 -16.52 -12.69
CA ASN A 471 -23.05 -17.75 -13.14
C ASN A 471 -23.90 -17.56 -14.39
N LYS A 472 -24.50 -16.37 -14.56
CA LYS A 472 -25.30 -16.02 -15.74
C LYS A 472 -24.51 -15.09 -16.63
N ASP A 473 -24.55 -15.34 -17.94
CA ASP A 473 -23.83 -14.51 -18.90
C ASP A 473 -24.26 -13.03 -18.87
N ALA A 474 -25.54 -12.76 -18.61
CA ALA A 474 -26.08 -11.41 -18.51
C ALA A 474 -25.54 -10.60 -17.30
N ASP A 475 -25.03 -11.31 -16.29
CA ASP A 475 -24.53 -10.70 -15.05
C ASP A 475 -23.00 -10.54 -15.08
N ARG A 476 -22.32 -10.93 -16.17
CA ARG A 476 -20.86 -10.85 -16.26
C ARG A 476 -20.39 -9.40 -16.27
N VAL A 477 -19.26 -9.15 -15.62
CA VAL A 477 -18.57 -7.85 -15.69
C VAL A 477 -17.81 -7.78 -17.00
N MET A 478 -18.18 -6.81 -17.82
CA MET A 478 -17.59 -6.59 -19.14
C MET A 478 -16.85 -5.25 -19.17
N SER A 479 -15.61 -5.27 -19.63
CA SER A 479 -14.76 -4.09 -19.75
C SER A 479 -14.45 -3.78 -21.21
N GLY A 480 -14.46 -2.50 -21.57
CA GLY A 480 -14.12 -2.01 -22.89
C GLY A 480 -13.18 -0.82 -22.87
N TRP A 481 -12.39 -0.68 -23.94
CA TRP A 481 -11.49 0.43 -24.20
C TRP A 481 -11.76 0.96 -25.60
N ASP A 482 -11.90 2.28 -25.73
CA ASP A 482 -11.96 2.94 -27.03
C ASP A 482 -10.54 3.09 -27.59
N VAL A 483 -10.03 1.99 -28.14
CA VAL A 483 -8.64 1.87 -28.61
C VAL A 483 -8.33 2.92 -29.69
N GLU A 484 -9.30 3.25 -30.54
CA GLU A 484 -9.15 4.28 -31.58
C GLU A 484 -8.94 5.65 -30.93
N LYS A 485 -9.78 6.05 -29.96
CA LYS A 485 -9.58 7.32 -29.23
C LYS A 485 -8.27 7.33 -28.46
N ILE A 486 -7.90 6.23 -27.80
CA ILE A 486 -6.65 6.12 -27.06
C ILE A 486 -5.46 6.33 -28.00
N HIS A 487 -5.39 5.62 -29.12
CA HIS A 487 -4.30 5.77 -30.09
C HIS A 487 -4.26 7.18 -30.69
N ALA A 488 -5.41 7.74 -31.07
CA ALA A 488 -5.49 9.10 -31.59
C ALA A 488 -5.05 10.14 -30.55
N TRP A 489 -5.36 9.93 -29.27
CA TRP A 489 -4.91 10.80 -28.19
C TRP A 489 -3.40 10.69 -27.96
N ILE A 490 -2.83 9.48 -27.94
CA ILE A 490 -1.39 9.22 -27.76
C ILE A 490 -0.57 9.85 -28.89
N GLN A 491 -1.00 9.68 -30.15
CA GLN A 491 -0.31 10.23 -31.32
C GLN A 491 -0.18 11.76 -31.25
N LYS A 492 -1.15 12.45 -30.62
CA LYS A 492 -1.12 13.91 -30.44
C LYS A 492 -0.14 14.39 -29.37
N GLN A 493 0.31 13.54 -28.45
CA GLN A 493 1.17 13.95 -27.32
C GLN A 493 2.65 14.12 -27.70
N GLY A 494 3.13 13.38 -28.71
CA GLY A 494 4.54 13.38 -29.09
C GLY A 494 5.47 12.83 -27.99
N SER A 495 6.69 13.37 -27.92
CA SER A 495 7.69 13.04 -26.91
C SER A 495 7.48 13.80 -25.60
N CYS A 496 7.76 13.15 -24.47
CA CYS A 496 7.74 13.78 -23.15
C CYS A 496 9.02 14.60 -22.88
N ASP A 497 9.24 15.65 -23.68
CA ASP A 497 10.47 16.46 -23.59
C ASP A 497 10.48 17.42 -22.39
N LYS A 498 9.30 17.76 -21.87
CA LYS A 498 9.12 18.61 -20.69
C LYS A 498 8.65 17.77 -19.51
N ILE A 499 9.59 17.43 -18.63
CA ILE A 499 9.29 16.70 -17.39
C ILE A 499 8.66 17.64 -16.37
N LYS A 500 7.50 17.25 -15.84
CA LYS A 500 6.80 17.96 -14.77
C LYS A 500 7.01 17.25 -13.44
N TRP A 501 7.97 17.74 -12.65
CA TRP A 501 8.16 17.31 -11.27
C TRP A 501 7.08 17.90 -10.35
N PRO A 502 6.78 17.28 -9.19
CA PRO A 502 5.89 17.86 -8.19
C PRO A 502 6.41 19.20 -7.67
N ASP A 503 5.49 20.15 -7.47
CA ASP A 503 5.79 21.44 -6.85
C ASP A 503 5.89 21.26 -5.32
N VAL A 504 7.05 21.62 -4.75
CA VAL A 504 7.29 21.59 -3.30
C VAL A 504 7.27 23.03 -2.78
N LYS A 505 6.40 23.29 -1.81
CA LYS A 505 6.31 24.58 -1.11
C LYS A 505 7.35 24.59 -0.01
N VAL A 506 8.24 25.57 -0.03
CA VAL A 506 9.33 25.73 0.95
C VAL A 506 8.94 26.72 2.03
#